data_AF-A0A6P2FT57-F1
#
_entry.id   AF-A0A6P2FT57-F1
#
_cell.length_a   1.000
_cell.length_b   1.000
_cell.length_c   1.000
_cell.angle_alpha   90.00
_cell.angle_beta   90.00
_cell.angle_gamma   90.00
#
_symmetry.space_group_name_H-M   'P 1'
#
loop_
_entity.id
_entity.type
_entity.pdbx_description
1 polymer ?
#
loop_
_entity_poly.entity_id
_entity_poly.type
_entity_poly.pdbx_seq_one_letter_code
_entity_poly.pdbx_strand_id
1 'polypeptide(L)'
;MAKQSMGYLVDSLVSLGYLEIRKDPSDRRVNIVQMSPKGIEMMRIATDIGKRIENEWAERMGVVEMGSLRALLKLLASSIPDLANADADPETRPPADVSSN
;
A
#
# COMPACT_ATOMS: atom_id res chain seq x y z
N MET A 1 -12.83 -1.91 -0.53
CA MET A 1 -13.11 -0.56 0.02
C MET A 1 -13.69 0.33 -1.07
N ALA A 2 -14.66 1.21 -0.78
CA ALA A 2 -15.26 2.07 -1.80
C ALA A 2 -14.23 3.09 -2.32
N LYS A 3 -14.18 3.30 -3.64
CA LYS A 3 -13.25 4.21 -4.33
C LYS A 3 -13.22 5.64 -3.75
N GLN A 4 -14.34 6.09 -3.20
CA GLN A 4 -14.44 7.39 -2.53
C GLN A 4 -13.63 7.45 -1.23
N SER A 5 -13.65 6.39 -0.41
CA SER A 5 -12.91 6.34 0.85
C SER A 5 -11.40 6.40 0.64
N MET A 6 -10.89 5.82 -0.45
CA MET A 6 -9.47 5.88 -0.80
C MET A 6 -9.04 7.28 -1.21
N GLY A 7 -9.87 8.00 -1.98
CA GLY A 7 -9.61 9.39 -2.34
C GLY A 7 -9.48 10.29 -1.12
N TYR A 8 -10.41 10.20 -0.17
CA TYR A 8 -10.34 10.95 1.09
C TYR A 8 -9.08 10.64 1.92
N LEU A 9 -8.65 9.37 1.96
CA LEU A 9 -7.43 8.98 2.65
C LEU A 9 -6.19 9.59 1.99
N VAL A 10 -6.10 9.53 0.65
CA VAL A 10 -5.01 10.13 -0.12
C VAL A 10 -4.98 11.63 0.12
N ASP A 11 -6.11 12.33 -0.01
CA ASP A 11 -6.20 13.77 0.21
C ASP A 11 -5.76 14.16 1.63
N SER A 12 -6.17 13.37 2.63
CA SER A 12 -5.76 13.56 4.02
C SER A 12 -4.24 13.43 4.17
N LEU A 13 -3.64 12.38 3.61
CA LEU A 13 -2.20 12.15 3.69
C LEU A 13 -1.38 13.19 2.91
N VAL A 14 -1.92 13.73 1.81
CA VAL A 14 -1.33 14.87 1.09
C VAL A 14 -1.39 16.14 1.94
N SER A 15 -2.52 16.43 2.58
CA SER A 15 -2.66 17.61 3.45
C SER A 15 -1.71 17.57 4.67
N LEU A 16 -1.42 16.37 5.17
CA LEU A 16 -0.44 16.14 6.23
C LEU A 16 1.02 16.16 5.71
N GLY A 17 1.22 16.25 4.39
CA GLY A 17 2.52 16.31 3.73
C GLY A 17 3.26 14.98 3.67
N TYR A 18 2.58 13.84 3.85
CA TYR A 18 3.17 12.51 3.74
C TYR A 18 3.14 11.98 2.31
N LEU A 19 2.19 12.43 1.49
CA LEU A 19 2.10 12.11 0.08
C LEU A 19 2.24 13.37 -0.79
N GLU A 20 2.70 13.16 -2.01
CA GLU A 20 2.71 14.16 -3.09
C GLU A 20 1.97 13.60 -4.31
N ILE A 21 1.28 14.48 -5.02
CA ILE A 21 0.59 14.14 -6.27
C ILE A 21 1.30 14.83 -7.44
N ARG A 22 1.67 14.04 -8.45
CA ARG A 22 2.27 14.50 -9.70
C ARG A 22 1.38 14.12 -10.87
N LYS A 23 1.35 14.95 -11.92
CA LYS A 23 0.68 14.59 -13.18
C LYS A 23 1.55 13.61 -13.96
N ASP A 24 0.91 12.60 -14.55
CA ASP A 24 1.61 11.71 -15.47
C ASP A 24 2.07 12.52 -16.72
N PRO A 25 3.35 12.44 -17.12
CA PRO A 25 3.87 13.11 -18.31
C PRO A 25 3.18 12.69 -19.62
N SER A 26 2.67 11.45 -19.67
CA SER A 26 2.05 10.82 -20.83
C SER A 26 0.54 11.01 -20.89
N ASP A 27 -0.14 11.09 -19.73
CA ASP A 27 -1.57 11.45 -19.65
C ASP A 27 -1.89 12.35 -18.44
N ARG A 28 -2.14 13.64 -18.70
CA ARG A 28 -2.47 14.64 -17.65
C ARG A 28 -3.77 14.35 -16.89
N ARG A 29 -4.60 13.41 -17.37
CA ARG A 29 -5.79 12.93 -16.64
C ARG A 29 -5.43 11.99 -15.49
N VAL A 30 -4.21 11.44 -15.48
CA VAL A 30 -3.73 10.54 -14.44
C VAL A 30 -2.91 11.31 -13.40
N ASN A 31 -3.15 10.96 -12.13
CA ASN A 31 -2.41 11.46 -10.98
C ASN A 31 -1.54 10.32 -10.45
N ILE A 32 -0.22 10.54 -10.36
CA ILE A 32 0.73 9.65 -9.71
C ILE A 32 0.85 10.10 -8.25
N VAL A 33 0.48 9.21 -7.32
CA VAL A 33 0.59 9.43 -5.88
C VAL A 33 1.89 8.79 -5.40
N GLN A 34 2.73 9.55 -4.72
CA GLN A 34 4.03 9.08 -4.23
C GLN A 34 4.30 9.53 -2.80
N MET A 35 5.15 8.81 -2.08
CA MET A 35 5.62 9.24 -0.76
C MET A 35 6.47 10.51 -0.89
N SER A 36 6.21 11.49 -0.03
CA SER A 36 7.12 12.62 0.16
C SER A 36 8.33 12.19 1.00
N PRO A 37 9.40 13.00 1.09
CA PRO A 37 10.50 12.74 2.03
C PRO A 37 10.02 12.57 3.48
N LYS A 38 9.01 13.36 3.91
CA LYS A 38 8.37 13.23 5.22
C LYS A 38 7.57 11.92 5.33
N GLY A 39 6.91 11.49 4.25
CA GLY A 39 6.22 10.21 4.15
C GLY A 39 7.14 9.02 4.32
N ILE A 40 8.31 9.05 3.68
CA ILE A 40 9.33 8.01 3.80
C ILE A 40 9.81 7.88 5.25
N GLU A 41 10.12 9.00 5.91
CA GLU A 41 10.56 8.98 7.29
C GLU A 41 9.46 8.49 8.25
N MET A 42 8.22 8.90 8.02
CA MET A 42 7.06 8.39 8.77
C MET A 42 6.92 6.87 8.61
N MET A 43 7.03 6.35 7.39
CA MET A 43 6.94 4.91 7.12
C MET A 43 8.06 4.13 7.81
N ARG A 44 9.27 4.69 7.84
CA ARG A 44 10.42 4.11 8.55
C ARG A 44 10.12 4.01 10.06
N ILE A 45 9.67 5.10 10.67
CA ILE A 45 9.31 5.14 12.10
C ILE A 45 8.18 4.14 12.40
N ALA A 46 7.13 4.11 11.57
CA ALA A 46 6.01 3.18 11.74
C ALA A 46 6.47 1.72 11.68
N THR A 47 7.35 1.40 10.73
CA THR A 47 7.94 0.06 10.58
C THR A 47 8.76 -0.32 11.81
N ASP A 48 9.57 0.59 12.33
CA ASP A 48 10.41 0.34 13.51
C ASP A 48 9.56 0.13 14.78
N ILE A 49 8.49 0.89 14.95
CA ILE A 49 7.51 0.68 16.03
C ILE A 49 6.85 -0.69 15.91
N GLY A 50 6.41 -1.05 14.68
CA GLY A 50 5.81 -2.36 14.42
C GLY A 50 6.73 -3.51 14.79
N LYS A 51 8.01 -3.44 14.40
CA LYS A 51 9.02 -4.44 14.78
C LYS A 51 9.21 -4.54 16.28
N ARG A 52 9.23 -3.40 17.00
CA ARG A 52 9.36 -3.41 18.46
C ARG A 52 8.19 -4.13 19.12
N ILE A 53 6.97 -3.86 18.66
CA ILE A 53 5.77 -4.54 19.16
C ILE A 53 5.83 -6.05 18.87
N GLU A 54 6.21 -6.44 17.64
CA GLU A 54 6.39 -7.86 17.30
C GLU A 54 7.44 -8.55 18.20
N ASN A 55 8.55 -7.87 18.52
CA ASN A 55 9.57 -8.38 19.42
C ASN A 55 9.07 -8.53 20.85
N GLU A 56 8.33 -7.54 21.38
CA GLU A 56 7.72 -7.63 22.72
C GLU A 56 6.76 -8.82 22.84
N TRP A 57 6.04 -9.15 21.77
CA TRP A 57 5.20 -10.34 21.73
C TRP A 57 6.04 -11.62 21.66
N ALA A 58 7.06 -11.66 20.82
CA ALA A 58 7.98 -12.80 20.71
C ALA A 58 8.69 -13.12 22.04
N GLU A 59 9.06 -12.11 22.82
CA GLU A 59 9.62 -12.27 24.17
C GLU A 59 8.64 -12.93 25.15
N ARG A 60 7.33 -12.65 25.01
CA ARG A 60 6.28 -13.18 25.89
C ARG A 60 5.81 -14.58 25.51
N MET A 61 5.73 -14.87 24.21
CA MET A 61 5.13 -16.11 23.71
C MET A 61 6.13 -17.13 23.14
N GLY A 62 7.37 -16.71 22.87
CA GLY A 62 8.37 -17.52 22.18
C GLY A 62 8.47 -17.21 20.69
N VAL A 63 9.70 -17.30 20.17
CA VAL A 63 10.02 -16.99 18.76
C VAL A 63 9.38 -18.01 17.80
N VAL A 64 9.24 -19.27 18.23
CA VAL A 64 8.65 -20.33 17.41
C VAL A 64 7.16 -20.07 17.21
N GLU A 65 6.43 -19.84 18.30
CA GLU A 65 5.00 -19.57 18.32
C GLU A 65 4.66 -18.29 17.54
N MET A 66 5.47 -17.23 17.71
CA MET A 66 5.31 -15.99 16.94
C MET A 66 5.52 -16.23 15.43
N GLY A 67 6.50 -17.06 15.07
CA GLY A 67 6.74 -17.49 13.68
C GLY A 67 5.55 -18.24 13.09
N SER A 68 4.97 -19.18 13.84
CA SER A 68 3.77 -19.92 13.45
C SER A 68 2.56 -19.01 13.26
N LEU A 69 2.32 -18.06 14.17
CA LEU A 69 1.25 -17.08 14.04
C LEU A 69 1.39 -16.27 12.75
N ARG A 70 2.60 -15.77 12.46
CA ARG A 70 2.87 -15.00 11.23
C ARG A 70 2.62 -15.84 9.97
N ALA A 71 3.00 -17.11 9.97
CA ALA A 71 2.74 -18.01 8.85
C ALA A 71 1.24 -18.21 8.62
N LEU A 72 0.46 -18.41 9.68
CA LEU A 72 -1.00 -18.57 9.60
C LEU A 72 -1.69 -17.29 9.13
N LEU A 73 -1.28 -16.12 9.63
CA LEU A 73 -1.82 -14.84 9.17
C LEU A 73 -1.52 -14.58 7.69
N LYS A 74 -0.31 -14.93 7.22
CA LYS A 74 0.02 -14.84 5.79
C LYS A 74 -0.84 -15.77 4.94
N LEU A 75 -1.05 -17.01 5.39
CA LEU A 75 -1.92 -17.96 4.70
C LEU A 75 -3.35 -17.43 4.60
N LEU A 76 -3.87 -16.86 5.70
CA LEU A 76 -5.20 -16.26 5.73
C LEU A 76 -5.28 -15.00 4.83
N ALA A 77 -4.25 -14.15 4.83
CA ALA A 77 -4.24 -12.96 3.98
C ALA A 77 -4.28 -13.34 2.49
N SER A 78 -3.53 -14.38 2.09
CA SER A 78 -3.53 -14.89 0.72
C SER A 78 -4.86 -15.51 0.28
N SER A 79 -5.74 -15.90 1.22
CA SER A 79 -7.06 -16.45 0.88
C SER A 79 -8.14 -15.39 0.72
N ILE A 80 -7.85 -14.11 1.03
CA ILE A 80 -8.79 -12.99 0.89
C ILE A 80 -8.66 -12.38 -0.52
N PRO A 81 -9.67 -12.49 -1.40
CA PRO A 81 -9.58 -12.06 -2.79
C PRO A 81 -9.34 -10.55 -2.98
N ASP A 82 -9.80 -9.72 -2.03
CA ASP A 82 -9.78 -8.25 -2.13
C ASP A 82 -8.42 -7.60 -1.82
N LEU A 83 -7.52 -8.30 -1.12
CA LEU A 83 -6.16 -7.79 -0.87
C LEU A 83 -5.20 -8.10 -2.03
N ALA A 84 -5.45 -9.19 -2.77
CA ALA A 84 -4.69 -9.57 -3.95
C ALA A 84 -4.93 -8.63 -5.15
N ASN A 85 -6.13 -8.02 -5.23
CA ASN A 85 -6.50 -7.12 -6.33
C ASN A 85 -6.15 -5.64 -6.08
N ALA A 86 -5.66 -5.27 -4.89
CA ALA A 86 -5.20 -3.90 -4.65
C ALA A 86 -3.89 -3.58 -5.40
N ASP A 87 -3.09 -4.61 -5.68
CA ASP A 87 -1.87 -4.53 -6.49
C ASP A 87 -2.15 -4.75 -8.00
N ALA A 88 -3.37 -5.19 -8.37
CA ALA A 88 -3.79 -5.43 -9.74
C ALA A 88 -4.85 -4.39 -10.20
N ASP A 89 -4.35 -3.24 -10.69
CA ASP A 89 -4.45 -2.88 -12.12
C ASP A 89 -4.99 -1.47 -12.47
N PRO A 90 -4.12 -0.53 -12.92
CA PRO A 90 -4.50 0.61 -13.77
C PRO A 90 -4.45 0.31 -15.29
N GLU A 91 -4.04 -0.88 -15.71
CA GLU A 91 -3.73 -1.33 -17.08
C GLU A 91 -4.74 -2.31 -17.72
N THR A 92 -5.93 -2.57 -17.18
CA THR A 92 -6.98 -3.32 -17.93
C THR A 92 -7.49 -2.55 -19.17
N ARG A 93 -6.86 -1.44 -19.57
CA ARG A 93 -7.13 -0.76 -20.83
C ARG A 93 -6.38 -1.51 -21.94
N PRO A 94 -7.08 -2.22 -22.85
CA PRO A 94 -6.42 -2.82 -24.00
C PRO A 94 -5.66 -1.74 -24.79
N PRO A 95 -4.52 -2.10 -25.42
CA PRO A 95 -3.70 -1.14 -26.16
C PRO A 95 -4.56 -0.42 -27.19
N ALA A 96 -4.36 0.89 -27.32
CA ALA A 96 -4.98 1.66 -28.38
C ALA A 96 -4.67 0.97 -29.70
N ASP A 97 -5.70 0.46 -30.35
CA ASP A 97 -5.64 -0.10 -31.68
C ASP A 97 -5.26 1.05 -32.62
N VAL A 98 -3.96 1.17 -32.93
CA VAL A 98 -3.47 2.09 -33.96
C VAL A 98 -3.53 1.33 -35.27
N SER A 99 -4.74 1.19 -35.80
CA SER A 99 -4.97 0.75 -37.16
C SER A 99 -5.67 1.85 -37.96
N SER A 100 -4.95 2.32 -38.98
CA SER A 100 -5.38 3.14 -40.14
C SER A 100 -5.75 4.60 -39.79
N ASN A 101 -5.15 5.62 -40.41
CA ASN A 101 -4.98 5.86 -41.83
C ASN A 101 -3.94 6.98 -42.05
#